data_AF-A0A1V6KK21-F1
#
_entry.id   AF-A0A1V6KK21-F1
#
_cell.length_a   1.000
_cell.length_b   1.000
_cell.length_c   1.000
_cell.angle_alpha   90.00
_cell.angle_beta   90.00
_cell.angle_gamma   90.00
#
_symmetry.space_group_name_H-M   'P 1'
#
loop_
_entity.id
_entity.type
_entity.pdbx_description
1 polymer ?
#
loop_
_entity_poly.entity_id
_entity_poly.type
_entity_poly.pdbx_seq_one_letter_code
_entity_poly.pdbx_strand_id
1 'polypeptide(L)'
;MKQVISNIIGATSNIDKPRVDSILFFDENESDMEIILWADTSFTHSMVRDGIILHSTDVLRRVFSDPRAERVSLYWLLPAKDSYGDETETMAARVVLTRDTADKINWKGLSPLGLPRVADKFDFHPKLQQ
;
A
#
# COMPACT_ATOMS: atom_id res chain seq x y z
N MET A 1 4.24 -11.35 9.18
CA MET A 1 3.62 -10.53 8.12
C MET A 1 4.64 -9.92 7.15
N LYS A 2 5.70 -9.25 7.63
CA LYS A 2 6.74 -8.62 6.77
C LYS A 2 7.27 -9.52 5.64
N GLN A 3 7.72 -10.75 5.97
CA GLN A 3 8.21 -11.70 4.96
C GLN A 3 7.16 -12.07 3.91
N VAL A 4 5.88 -12.19 4.32
CA VAL A 4 4.78 -12.53 3.42
C VAL A 4 4.59 -11.41 2.39
N ILE A 5 4.60 -10.16 2.83
CA ILE A 5 4.49 -8.99 1.95
C ILE A 5 5.69 -8.91 1.01
N SER A 6 6.91 -9.05 1.54
CA SER A 6 8.14 -9.06 0.73
C SER A 6 8.15 -10.14 -0.34
N ASN A 7 7.59 -11.31 -0.08
CA ASN A 7 7.50 -12.40 -1.07
C ASN A 7 6.52 -12.10 -2.21
N ILE A 8 5.57 -11.18 -2.01
CA ILE A 8 4.52 -10.87 -2.98
C ILE A 8 4.92 -9.69 -3.88
N ILE A 9 5.43 -8.62 -3.28
CA ILE A 9 5.70 -7.35 -3.97
C ILE A 9 7.19 -6.98 -4.01
N GLY A 10 8.07 -7.95 -3.69
CA GLY A 10 9.52 -7.77 -3.60
C GLY A 10 9.97 -7.28 -2.22
N ALA A 11 11.19 -7.66 -1.83
CA ALA A 11 11.76 -7.27 -0.53
C ALA A 11 12.30 -5.84 -0.52
N THR A 12 12.67 -5.30 -1.68
CA THR A 12 13.23 -3.97 -1.88
C THR A 12 12.46 -3.25 -2.98
N SER A 13 12.32 -1.95 -2.83
CA SER A 13 11.85 -1.06 -3.89
C SER A 13 12.95 -0.83 -4.94
N ASN A 14 12.60 -0.22 -6.07
CA ASN A 14 13.58 0.14 -7.12
C ASN A 14 14.43 1.38 -6.79
N ILE A 15 14.34 1.88 -5.56
CA ILE A 15 15.15 2.97 -5.01
C ILE A 15 16.01 2.50 -3.82
N ASP A 16 16.27 1.19 -3.74
CA ASP A 16 17.09 0.54 -2.71
C ASP A 16 16.58 0.71 -1.26
N LYS A 17 15.33 1.17 -1.07
CA LYS A 17 14.65 1.18 0.23
C LYS A 17 13.97 -0.18 0.51
N PRO A 18 13.93 -0.65 1.76
CA PRO A 18 13.21 -1.87 2.12
C PRO A 18 11.72 -1.71 1.80
N ARG A 19 11.10 -2.68 1.12
CA ARG A 19 9.70 -2.55 0.68
C ARG A 19 8.74 -2.33 1.84
N VAL A 20 8.96 -3.05 2.94
CA VAL A 20 8.19 -2.89 4.18
C VAL A 20 9.05 -2.11 5.16
N ASP A 21 8.65 -0.88 5.39
CA ASP A 21 9.26 0.00 6.38
C ASP A 21 8.91 -0.50 7.79
N SER A 22 7.62 -0.47 8.11
CA SER A 22 7.09 -0.83 9.43
C SER A 22 5.69 -1.44 9.35
N ILE A 23 5.34 -2.22 10.38
CA ILE A 23 4.01 -2.79 10.59
C ILE A 23 3.63 -2.49 12.03
N LEU A 24 2.50 -1.83 12.22
CA LEU A 24 1.94 -1.43 13.50
C LEU A 24 0.62 -2.16 13.70
N PHE A 25 0.38 -2.61 14.93
CA PHE A 25 -0.87 -3.22 15.36
C PHE A 25 -1.49 -2.32 16.42
N PHE A 26 -2.77 -1.99 16.26
CA PHE A 26 -3.47 -1.08 17.18
C PHE A 26 -4.23 -1.79 18.29
N ASP A 27 -4.29 -3.11 18.25
CA ASP A 27 -4.97 -3.94 19.23
C ASP A 27 -4.15 -5.18 19.58
N GLU A 28 -4.48 -5.79 20.73
CA GLU A 28 -3.81 -7.01 21.20
C GLU A 28 -4.08 -8.23 20.31
N ASN A 29 -5.20 -8.20 19.57
CA ASN A 29 -5.60 -9.27 18.65
C ASN A 29 -4.96 -9.15 17.27
N GLU A 30 -4.15 -8.10 17.03
CA GLU A 30 -3.53 -7.80 15.73
C GLU A 30 -4.56 -7.68 14.60
N SER A 31 -5.80 -7.28 14.90
CA SER A 31 -6.88 -7.20 13.92
C SER A 31 -6.90 -5.87 13.16
N ASP A 32 -6.40 -4.79 13.77
CA ASP A 32 -6.22 -3.49 13.10
C ASP A 32 -4.72 -3.27 12.82
N MET A 33 -4.39 -3.30 11.53
CA MET A 33 -3.01 -3.26 11.04
C MET A 33 -2.76 -1.97 10.25
N GLU A 34 -1.64 -1.34 10.53
CA GLU A 34 -1.06 -0.30 9.69
C GLU A 34 0.28 -0.77 9.12
N ILE A 35 0.42 -0.69 7.80
CA ILE A 35 1.57 -1.18 7.07
C ILE A 35 2.13 0.00 6.27
N ILE A 36 3.37 0.37 6.59
CA ILE A 36 4.10 1.43 5.90
C ILE A 36 5.03 0.79 4.87
N LEU A 37 4.90 1.21 3.61
CA LEU A 37 5.52 0.58 2.45
C LEU A 37 6.27 1.62 1.62
N TRP A 38 7.44 1.28 1.12
CA TRP A 38 8.16 2.10 0.13
C TRP A 38 7.66 1.78 -1.28
N ALA A 39 7.19 2.79 -2.00
CA ALA A 39 6.76 2.67 -3.38
C ALA A 39 7.96 2.66 -4.34
N ASP A 40 7.75 2.10 -5.53
CA ASP A 40 8.70 2.24 -6.63
C ASP A 40 8.55 3.61 -7.29
N THR A 41 9.67 4.18 -7.72
CA THR A 41 9.68 5.38 -8.56
C THR A 41 9.62 4.98 -10.03
N SER A 42 9.17 5.88 -10.90
CA SER A 42 9.07 5.62 -12.34
C SER A 42 9.10 6.93 -13.12
N PHE A 43 9.20 6.82 -14.45
CA PHE A 43 9.30 7.97 -15.36
C PHE A 43 8.10 8.93 -15.29
N THR A 44 6.91 8.43 -14.95
CA THR A 44 5.69 9.24 -14.86
C THR A 44 4.95 8.97 -13.55
N HIS A 45 4.22 9.96 -13.06
CA HIS A 45 3.41 9.83 -11.85
C HIS A 45 2.30 8.78 -12.00
N SER A 46 1.73 8.62 -13.19
CA SER A 46 0.72 7.60 -13.47
C SER A 46 1.27 6.18 -13.31
N MET A 47 2.51 5.91 -13.74
CA MET A 47 3.15 4.61 -13.54
C MET A 47 3.40 4.31 -12.06
N VAL A 48 3.86 5.31 -11.30
CA VAL A 48 4.02 5.20 -9.84
C VAL A 48 2.67 4.88 -9.19
N ARG A 49 1.64 5.64 -9.55
CA ARG A 49 0.26 5.45 -9.06
C ARG A 49 -0.26 4.05 -9.35
N ASP A 50 -0.11 3.59 -10.59
CA ASP A 50 -0.61 2.29 -11.03
C ASP A 50 0.14 1.13 -10.35
N GLY A 51 1.47 1.28 -10.14
CA GLY A 51 2.26 0.35 -9.33
C GLY A 51 1.80 0.26 -7.88
N ILE A 52 1.51 1.41 -7.25
CA ILE A 52 0.93 1.46 -5.90
C ILE A 52 -0.42 0.73 -5.85
N ILE A 53 -1.30 0.92 -6.84
CA ILE A 53 -2.60 0.24 -6.89
C ILE A 53 -2.41 -1.27 -7.01
N LEU A 54 -1.54 -1.71 -7.91
CA LEU A 54 -1.26 -3.13 -8.15
C LEU A 54 -0.74 -3.80 -6.87
N HIS A 55 0.31 -3.24 -6.27
CA HIS A 55 0.90 -3.78 -5.06
C HIS A 55 -0.05 -3.72 -3.86
N SER A 56 -0.83 -2.65 -3.72
CA SER A 56 -1.87 -2.59 -2.67
C SER A 56 -2.90 -3.70 -2.83
N THR A 57 -3.31 -3.99 -4.06
CA THR A 57 -4.28 -5.06 -4.36
C THR A 57 -3.73 -6.42 -3.94
N ASP A 58 -2.47 -6.72 -4.29
CA ASP A 58 -1.83 -7.98 -3.95
C ASP A 58 -1.60 -8.14 -2.44
N VAL A 59 -1.16 -7.08 -1.77
CA VAL A 59 -0.96 -7.08 -0.32
C VAL A 59 -2.29 -7.28 0.41
N LEU A 60 -3.32 -6.49 0.10
CA LEU A 60 -4.62 -6.59 0.77
C LEU A 60 -5.25 -7.95 0.53
N ARG A 61 -5.23 -8.46 -0.70
CA ARG A 61 -5.73 -9.82 -1.01
C ARG A 61 -5.07 -10.89 -0.13
N ARG A 62 -3.76 -10.77 0.13
CA ARG A 62 -3.06 -11.72 0.98
C ARG A 62 -3.31 -11.49 2.47
N VAL A 63 -3.33 -10.24 2.93
CA VAL A 63 -3.52 -9.94 4.35
C VAL A 63 -4.92 -10.37 4.78
N PHE A 64 -5.95 -10.06 3.98
CA PHE A 64 -7.33 -10.50 4.25
C PHE A 64 -7.56 -12.00 4.06
N SER A 65 -6.57 -12.77 3.56
CA SER A 65 -6.64 -14.23 3.63
C SER A 65 -6.37 -14.77 5.04
N ASP A 66 -5.82 -13.96 5.95
CA ASP A 66 -5.77 -14.26 7.39
C ASP A 66 -7.11 -13.79 8.00
N PRO A 67 -7.90 -14.67 8.64
CA PRO A 67 -9.20 -14.32 9.19
C PRO A 67 -9.14 -13.29 10.31
N ARG A 68 -7.96 -13.06 10.92
CA ARG A 68 -7.82 -12.08 12.01
C ARG A 68 -7.83 -10.62 11.55
N ALA A 69 -7.53 -10.35 10.28
CA ALA A 69 -7.44 -8.98 9.78
C ALA A 69 -8.83 -8.33 9.68
N GLU A 70 -9.16 -7.40 10.56
CA GLU A 70 -10.44 -6.68 10.55
C GLU A 70 -10.33 -5.36 9.79
N ARG A 71 -9.18 -4.69 9.90
CA ARG A 71 -8.91 -3.42 9.24
C ARG A 71 -7.43 -3.34 8.86
N VAL A 72 -7.16 -2.91 7.63
CA VAL A 72 -5.80 -2.74 7.12
C VAL A 72 -5.66 -1.36 6.50
N SER A 73 -4.70 -0.60 7.00
CA SER A 73 -4.28 0.68 6.43
C SER A 73 -2.91 0.52 5.77
N LEU A 74 -2.81 0.80 4.48
CA LEU A 74 -1.52 0.87 3.78
C LEU A 74 -1.12 2.34 3.58
N TYR A 75 0.12 2.66 3.92
CA TYR A 75 0.73 3.96 3.65
C TYR A 75 1.92 3.76 2.75
N TRP A 76 1.90 4.41 1.60
CA TRP A 76 2.98 4.36 0.62
C TRP A 76 3.86 5.58 0.76
N LEU A 77 5.17 5.36 0.89
CA LEU A 77 6.20 6.39 0.95
C LEU A 77 6.92 6.53 -0.38
N LEU A 78 7.28 7.76 -0.72
CA LEU A 78 8.20 8.09 -1.80
C LEU A 78 9.30 9.02 -1.27
N PRO A 79 10.50 8.98 -1.85
CA PRO A 79 11.51 9.98 -1.59
C PRO A 79 11.05 11.32 -2.18
N ALA A 80 11.23 12.38 -1.42
CA ALA A 80 11.03 13.75 -1.83
C ALA A 80 12.29 14.55 -1.53
N LYS A 81 12.53 15.62 -2.27
CA LYS A 81 13.58 16.58 -1.93
C LYS A 81 12.96 17.77 -1.23
N ASP A 82 13.56 18.20 -0.13
CA ASP A 82 13.20 19.47 0.49
C ASP A 82 13.76 20.67 -0.30
N SER A 83 13.52 21.89 0.19
CA SER A 83 14.02 23.13 -0.41
C SER A 83 15.55 23.25 -0.40
N TYR A 84 16.24 22.46 0.42
CA TYR A 84 17.68 22.45 0.56
C TYR A 84 18.35 21.32 -0.24
N GLY A 85 17.53 20.44 -0.84
CA GLY A 85 17.99 19.33 -1.67
C GLY A 85 18.21 18.04 -0.89
N ASP A 86 17.86 18.01 0.40
CA ASP A 86 17.98 16.83 1.25
C ASP A 86 16.84 15.85 0.96
N GLU A 87 17.16 14.55 0.99
CA GLU A 87 16.16 13.49 0.86
C GLU A 87 15.28 13.43 2.10
N THR A 88 14.01 13.70 1.89
CA THR A 88 12.91 13.54 2.83
C THR A 88 12.00 12.42 2.35
N GLU A 89 11.11 11.94 3.21
CA GLU A 89 10.05 11.02 2.83
C GLU A 89 8.71 11.75 2.75
N THR A 90 7.88 11.38 1.78
CA THR A 90 6.52 11.89 1.65
C THR A 90 5.54 10.75 1.51
N MET A 91 4.36 10.91 2.13
CA MET A 91 3.26 10.00 1.92
C MET A 91 2.69 10.19 0.51
N ALA A 92 2.84 9.17 -0.32
CA ALA A 92 2.40 9.08 -1.70
C ALA A 92 0.94 8.64 -1.81
N ALA A 93 0.53 7.66 -1.00
CA ALA A 93 -0.84 7.17 -1.00
C ALA A 93 -1.24 6.61 0.36
N ARG A 94 -2.55 6.65 0.62
CA ARG A 94 -3.20 6.00 1.76
C ARG A 94 -4.33 5.13 1.28
N VAL A 95 -4.29 3.86 1.63
CA VAL A 95 -5.35 2.89 1.32
C VAL A 95 -5.91 2.34 2.63
N VAL A 96 -7.23 2.28 2.76
CA VAL A 96 -7.90 1.64 3.90
C VAL A 96 -8.90 0.64 3.36
N LEU A 97 -8.85 -0.57 3.93
CA LEU A 97 -9.82 -1.63 3.65
C LEU A 97 -10.20 -2.31 4.97
N THR A 98 -11.48 -2.61 5.12
CA THR A 98 -12.06 -3.38 6.22
C THR A 98 -12.44 -4.78 5.74
N ARG A 99 -12.58 -5.71 6.70
CA ARG A 99 -13.08 -7.07 6.46
C ARG A 99 -14.40 -7.07 5.69
N ASP A 100 -15.36 -6.29 6.16
CA ASP A 100 -16.69 -6.14 5.55
C ASP A 100 -16.63 -5.78 4.06
N THR A 101 -15.66 -4.95 3.67
CA THR A 101 -15.46 -4.55 2.28
C THR A 101 -14.64 -5.60 1.53
N ALA A 102 -13.60 -6.16 2.14
CA ALA A 102 -12.77 -7.22 1.58
C ALA A 102 -13.57 -8.47 1.20
N ASP A 103 -14.55 -8.85 2.02
CA ASP A 103 -15.39 -10.04 1.81
C ASP A 103 -16.40 -9.86 0.66
N LYS A 104 -16.73 -8.61 0.32
CA LYS A 104 -17.60 -8.27 -0.83
C LYS A 104 -16.83 -8.26 -2.15
N ILE A 105 -15.50 -8.18 -2.12
CA ILE A 105 -14.67 -8.08 -3.33
C ILE A 105 -14.51 -9.47 -3.96
N ASN A 106 -14.90 -9.60 -5.23
CA ASN A 106 -14.47 -10.73 -6.05
C ASN A 106 -13.01 -10.55 -6.48
N TRP A 107 -12.06 -10.94 -5.63
CA TRP A 107 -10.62 -10.76 -5.83
C TRP A 107 -10.07 -11.36 -7.13
N LYS A 108 -10.71 -12.40 -7.69
CA LYS A 108 -10.32 -12.99 -8.98
C LYS A 108 -10.81 -12.20 -10.18
N GLY A 109 -11.95 -11.51 -10.04
CA GLY A 109 -12.57 -10.71 -11.09
C GLY A 109 -12.23 -9.22 -11.03
N LEU A 110 -11.60 -8.75 -9.95
CA LEU A 110 -11.21 -7.36 -9.80
C LEU A 110 -10.11 -7.01 -10.82
N SER A 111 -10.34 -5.93 -11.58
CA SER A 111 -9.31 -5.38 -12.48
C SER A 111 -8.04 -5.04 -11.67
N PRO A 112 -6.83 -5.20 -12.24
CA PRO A 112 -5.58 -4.85 -11.55
C PRO A 112 -5.54 -3.40 -11.03
N LEU A 113 -6.27 -2.49 -11.68
CA LEU A 113 -6.38 -1.07 -11.28
C LEU A 113 -7.76 -0.74 -10.67
N GLY A 114 -8.52 -1.75 -10.24
CA GLY A 114 -9.89 -1.63 -9.76
C GLY A 114 -10.01 -1.28 -8.28
N LEU A 115 -8.98 -1.53 -7.47
CA LEU A 115 -8.99 -1.35 -6.02
C LEU A 115 -9.47 0.04 -5.56
N PRO A 116 -9.08 1.17 -6.19
CA PRO A 116 -9.54 2.50 -5.76
C PRO A 116 -11.05 2.70 -5.79
N ARG A 117 -11.81 1.87 -6.53
CA ARG A 117 -13.27 1.98 -6.64
C ARG A 117 -14.02 1.21 -5.56
N VAL A 118 -13.35 0.25 -4.92
CA VAL A 118 -13.96 -0.70 -3.99
C VAL A 118 -13.40 -0.59 -2.58
N ALA A 119 -12.21 -0.02 -2.41
CA ALA A 119 -11.63 0.22 -1.09
C ALA A 119 -12.43 1.27 -0.30
N ASP A 120 -12.45 1.15 1.02
CA ASP A 120 -13.10 2.12 1.90
C ASP A 120 -12.47 3.51 1.77
N LYS A 121 -11.15 3.54 1.52
CA LYS A 121 -10.41 4.76 1.22
C LYS A 121 -9.25 4.48 0.29
N PHE A 122 -9.05 5.35 -0.70
CA PHE A 122 -7.88 5.33 -1.57
C PHE A 122 -7.51 6.76 -1.99
N ASP A 123 -6.62 7.37 -1.23
CA ASP A 123 -6.14 8.74 -1.50
C ASP A 123 -4.72 8.70 -2.05
N PHE A 124 -4.46 9.52 -3.06
CA PHE A 124 -3.11 9.82 -3.53
C PHE A 124 -2.71 11.23 -3.11
N HIS A 125 -1.42 11.43 -2.93
CA HIS A 125 -0.85 12.76 -2.83
C HIS A 125 -1.22 13.57 -4.10
N PRO A 126 -1.60 14.86 -4.00
CA PRO A 126 -2.09 15.64 -5.14
C PRO A 126 -1.15 15.66 -6.35
N LYS A 127 0.16 15.59 -6.11
CA LYS A 127 1.18 15.51 -7.18
C LYS A 127 1.08 14.25 -8.04
N LEU A 128 0.54 13.15 -7.51
CA LEU A 128 0.36 11.88 -8.23
C LEU A 128 -0.99 11.78 -8.96
N GLN A 129 -1.83 12.81 -8.86
CA GLN A 129 -3.14 12.88 -9.51
C GLN A 129 -3.14 13.71 -10.80
N GLN A 130 -2.02 14.36 -11.12
CA GLN A 130 -1.83 15.21 -12.30
C GLN A 130 -1.18 14.46 -13.45
#